data_AF-A0A2D9VUZ5-F1
#
_entry.id   AF-A0A2D9VUZ5-F1
#
_cell.length_a   1.000
_cell.length_b   1.000
_cell.length_c   1.000
_cell.angle_alpha   90.00
_cell.angle_beta   90.00
_cell.angle_gamma   90.00
#
_symmetry.space_group_name_H-M   'P 1'
#
loop_
_entity.id
_entity.type
_entity.pdbx_description
1 polymer ?
#
loop_
_entity_poly.entity_id
_entity_poly.type
_entity_poly.pdbx_seq_one_letter_code
_entity_poly.pdbx_strand_id
1 'polypeptide(L)'
;MIKKIRASMVLLKKGKSVADPQKWKSHQITATAITAAIWAAINAASAWGYDVPIDEETVDAVALGLLAGVNWLLTLSTSEKVGV
;
A
#
# COMPACT_ATOMS: atom_id res chain seq x y z
N MET A 1 21.02 3.40 7.12
CA MET A 1 19.87 2.57 6.69
C MET A 1 19.58 1.39 7.61
N ILE A 2 20.56 0.55 7.96
CA ILE A 2 20.37 -0.67 8.77
C ILE A 2 19.62 -0.41 10.11
N LYS A 3 19.92 0.70 10.80
CA LYS A 3 19.20 1.08 12.04
C LYS A 3 17.70 1.31 11.82
N LYS A 4 17.31 1.93 10.70
CA LYS A 4 15.91 2.21 10.37
C LYS A 4 15.15 0.92 10.02
N ILE A 5 15.79 0.02 9.28
CA ILE A 5 15.24 -1.30 8.92
C ILE A 5 15.02 -2.16 10.18
N ARG A 6 16.00 -2.18 11.10
CA ARG A 6 15.85 -2.88 12.39
C ARG A 6 14.73 -2.26 13.25
N ALA A 7 14.62 -0.93 13.27
CA ALA A 7 13.55 -0.25 13.99
C ALA A 7 12.15 -0.59 13.42
N SER A 8 12.02 -0.67 12.10
CA SER A 8 10.76 -1.08 11.47
C SER A 8 10.39 -2.55 11.73
N MET A 9 11.37 -3.45 11.87
CA MET A 9 11.09 -4.83 12.29
C MET A 9 10.57 -4.92 13.74
N VAL A 10 10.91 -3.97 14.61
CA VAL A 10 10.34 -3.92 15.97
C VAL A 10 8.85 -3.59 15.94
N LEU A 11 8.40 -2.79 14.96
CA LEU A 11 6.99 -2.45 14.77
C LEU A 11 6.15 -3.65 14.33
N LEU A 12 6.77 -4.71 13.78
CA LEU A 12 6.07 -5.93 13.38
C LEU A 12 5.86 -6.91 14.54
N LYS A 13 6.49 -6.66 15.71
CA LYS A 13 6.36 -7.53 16.88
C LYS A 13 5.03 -7.28 17.57
N LYS A 14 4.42 -8.36 18.04
CA LYS A 14 3.17 -8.30 18.81
C LYS A 14 3.29 -7.36 20.02
N GLY A 15 2.24 -6.57 20.28
CA GLY A 15 2.21 -5.60 21.38
C GLY A 15 2.98 -4.30 21.11
N LYS A 16 3.45 -4.08 19.88
CA LYS A 16 4.01 -2.80 19.44
C LYS A 16 3.14 -2.25 18.31
N SER A 17 2.84 -0.95 18.38
CA SER A 17 2.11 -0.24 17.36
C SER A 17 2.85 1.06 17.01
N VAL A 18 2.65 1.55 15.79
CA VAL A 18 3.10 2.89 15.40
C VAL A 18 2.47 3.94 16.30
N ALA A 19 3.16 5.07 16.47
CA ALA A 19 2.77 6.12 17.41
C ALA A 19 1.35 6.69 17.17
N ASP A 20 0.87 6.70 15.92
CA ASP A 20 -0.48 7.13 15.57
C ASP A 20 -1.09 6.21 14.49
N PRO A 21 -1.75 5.10 14.89
CA PRO A 21 -2.31 4.13 13.98
C PRO A 21 -3.41 4.70 13.07
N GLN A 22 -4.16 5.69 13.54
CA GLN A 22 -5.26 6.29 12.78
C GLN A 22 -4.73 7.12 11.62
N LYS A 23 -3.68 7.91 11.84
CA LYS A 23 -3.05 8.69 10.78
C LYS A 23 -2.46 7.81 9.68
N TRP A 24 -1.83 6.69 10.06
CA TRP A 24 -1.30 5.72 9.09
C TRP A 24 -2.40 5.08 8.24
N LYS A 25 -3.54 4.72 8.83
CA LYS A 25 -4.71 4.23 8.08
C LYS A 25 -5.30 5.30 7.17
N SER A 26 -5.39 6.55 7.61
CA SER A 26 -5.86 7.66 6.77
C SER A 26 -4.98 7.83 5.53
N HIS A 27 -3.64 7.82 5.70
CA HIS A 27 -2.72 7.89 4.57
C HIS A 27 -2.85 6.69 3.62
N GLN A 28 -3.07 5.49 4.15
CA GLN A 28 -3.31 4.30 3.33
C GLN A 28 -4.55 4.48 2.44
N ILE A 29 -5.66 4.95 3.01
CA ILE A 29 -6.91 5.21 2.27
C ILE A 29 -6.67 6.27 1.18
N THR A 30 -5.99 7.37 1.52
CA THR A 30 -5.66 8.42 0.56
C THR A 30 -4.80 7.89 -0.58
N ALA A 31 -3.77 7.09 -0.30
CA ALA A 31 -2.92 6.47 -1.32
C ALA A 31 -3.73 5.55 -2.24
N THR A 32 -4.59 4.69 -1.68
CA THR A 32 -5.47 3.81 -2.47
C THR A 32 -6.41 4.61 -3.37
N ALA A 33 -6.99 5.70 -2.86
CA ALA A 33 -7.87 6.57 -3.64
C ALA A 33 -7.12 7.25 -4.80
N ILE A 34 -5.90 7.72 -4.57
CA ILE A 34 -5.06 8.31 -5.62
C ILE A 34 -4.72 7.27 -6.69
N THR A 35 -4.34 6.05 -6.30
CA THR A 35 -4.06 4.97 -7.25
C THR A 35 -5.29 4.66 -8.12
N ALA A 36 -6.47 4.53 -7.51
CA ALA A 36 -7.70 4.29 -8.24
C ALA A 36 -8.03 5.43 -9.22
N ALA A 37 -7.80 6.69 -8.82
CA ALA A 37 -8.00 7.85 -9.68
C ALA A 37 -7.04 7.85 -10.88
N ILE A 38 -5.77 7.52 -10.68
CA ILE A 38 -4.79 7.40 -11.77
C ILE A 38 -5.20 6.28 -12.73
N TRP A 39 -5.61 5.12 -12.20
CA TRP A 39 -6.07 4.01 -13.03
C TRP A 39 -7.29 4.36 -13.88
N ALA A 40 -8.27 5.06 -13.28
CA ALA A 40 -9.43 5.55 -14.01
C ALA A 40 -9.04 6.54 -15.12
N ALA A 41 -8.06 7.42 -14.86
CA ALA A 41 -7.56 8.36 -15.85
C ALA A 41 -6.84 7.67 -17.02
N ILE A 42 -6.04 6.63 -16.74
CA ILE A 42 -5.38 5.82 -17.77
C ILE A 42 -6.43 5.13 -18.66
N ASN A 43 -7.41 4.47 -18.05
CA ASN A 43 -8.50 3.82 -18.80
C ASN A 43 -9.29 4.81 -19.66
N ALA A 44 -9.57 6.01 -19.14
CA ALA A 44 -10.23 7.07 -19.90
C ALA A 44 -9.38 7.54 -21.10
N ALA A 45 -8.06 7.67 -20.92
CA ALA A 45 -7.14 8.04 -22.00
C ALA A 45 -7.09 6.95 -23.08
N SER A 46 -7.02 5.67 -22.70
CA SER A 46 -7.07 4.53 -23.61
C SER A 46 -8.37 4.50 -24.42
N ALA A 47 -9.51 4.82 -23.79
CA ALA A 47 -10.82 4.92 -24.47
C ALA A 47 -10.87 6.06 -25.53
N TRP A 48 -10.02 7.08 -25.41
CA TRP A 48 -9.86 8.13 -26.41
C TRP A 48 -8.75 7.85 -27.43
N GLY A 49 -8.19 6.64 -27.44
CA GLY A 49 -7.18 6.22 -28.40
C GLY A 49 -5.76 6.66 -28.08
N TYR A 50 -5.50 7.17 -26.87
CA TYR A 50 -4.13 7.32 -26.39
C TYR A 50 -3.60 5.96 -25.97
N ASP A 51 -2.67 5.42 -26.76
CA ASP A 51 -2.02 4.15 -26.45
C ASP A 51 -1.05 4.34 -25.28
N VAL A 52 -1.51 3.94 -24.09
CA VAL A 52 -0.71 3.91 -22.88
C VAL A 52 -0.10 2.51 -22.83
N PRO A 53 1.23 2.34 -23.04
CA PRO A 53 1.88 1.04 -23.17
C PRO A 53 2.04 0.37 -21.80
N ILE A 54 0.91 0.00 -21.22
CA ILE A 54 0.79 -0.61 -19.92
C ILE A 54 0.06 -1.94 -20.13
N ASP A 55 0.78 -3.04 -19.91
CA ASP A 55 0.19 -4.37 -19.87
C ASP A 55 -0.71 -4.50 -18.63
N GLU A 56 -2.02 -4.64 -18.86
CA GLU A 56 -3.05 -4.69 -17.81
C GLU A 56 -2.79 -5.82 -16.81
N GLU A 57 -2.38 -6.99 -17.31
CA GLU A 57 -2.13 -8.17 -16.48
C GLU A 57 -0.94 -7.93 -15.52
N THR A 58 0.15 -7.36 -16.03
CA THR A 58 1.30 -7.00 -15.19
C THR A 58 0.92 -5.94 -14.15
N VAL A 59 0.11 -4.94 -14.50
CA VAL A 59 -0.29 -3.91 -13.53
C VAL A 59 -1.21 -4.48 -12.46
N ASP A 60 -2.18 -5.31 -12.82
CA ASP A 60 -3.08 -5.93 -11.85
C ASP A 60 -2.31 -6.81 -10.87
N ALA A 61 -1.37 -7.62 -11.37
CA ALA A 61 -0.53 -8.47 -10.51
C ALA A 61 0.32 -7.63 -9.53
N VAL A 62 0.94 -6.55 -10.01
CA VAL A 62 1.75 -5.65 -9.17
C VAL A 62 0.87 -4.89 -8.17
N ALA A 63 -0.28 -4.38 -8.60
CA ALA A 63 -1.22 -3.66 -7.76
C ALA A 63 -1.77 -4.56 -6.64
N LEU A 64 -2.20 -5.78 -6.97
CA LEU A 64 -2.68 -6.76 -5.99
C LEU A 64 -1.57 -7.18 -5.01
N GLY A 65 -0.35 -7.43 -5.52
CA GLY A 65 0.79 -7.79 -4.68
C GLY A 65 1.17 -6.69 -3.69
N LEU A 66 1.24 -5.44 -4.17
CA LEU A 66 1.48 -4.26 -3.33
C LEU A 66 0.36 -4.06 -2.31
N LEU A 67 -0.91 -4.15 -2.74
CA LEU A 67 -2.06 -3.94 -1.88
C LEU A 67 -2.11 -4.99 -0.76
N ALA A 68 -1.87 -6.26 -1.08
CA ALA A 68 -1.77 -7.33 -0.09
C ALA A 68 -0.59 -7.14 0.87
N GLY A 69 0.61 -6.87 0.34
CA GLY A 69 1.82 -6.70 1.14
C GLY A 69 1.75 -5.48 2.07
N VAL A 70 1.29 -4.34 1.56
CA VAL A 70 1.15 -3.11 2.35
C VAL A 70 0.05 -3.26 3.41
N ASN A 71 -1.11 -3.84 3.08
CA ASN A 71 -2.16 -4.09 4.07
C ASN A 71 -1.69 -5.04 5.18
N TRP A 72 -0.95 -6.08 4.81
CA TRP A 72 -0.41 -7.02 5.79
C TRP A 72 0.60 -6.34 6.73
N LEU A 73 1.54 -5.57 6.18
CA LEU A 73 2.51 -4.79 6.97
C LEU A 73 1.83 -3.75 7.87
N LEU A 74 0.83 -3.04 7.36
CA LEU A 74 0.09 -2.06 8.14
C LEU A 74 -0.73 -2.73 9.24
N THR A 75 -1.34 -3.88 8.97
CA THR A 75 -2.08 -4.64 9.99
C THR A 75 -1.16 -5.06 11.13
N LEU A 76 0.04 -5.54 10.82
CA LEU A 76 1.04 -5.93 11.83
C LEU A 76 1.58 -4.73 12.62
N SER A 77 1.75 -3.56 11.97
CA SER A 77 2.38 -2.39 12.59
C SER A 77 1.41 -1.41 13.25
N THR A 78 0.10 -1.50 12.97
CA THR A 78 -0.94 -0.63 13.55
C THR A 78 -1.80 -1.34 14.60
N SER A 79 -1.61 -2.66 14.78
CA SER A 79 -2.34 -3.47 15.76
C SER A 79 -1.44 -3.89 16.90
N GLU A 80 -1.87 -3.63 18.13
CA GLU A 80 -1.17 -4.17 19.31
C GLU A 80 -1.42 -5.67 19.50
N LYS A 81 -2.47 -6.22 18.88
CA LYS A 81 -2.92 -7.60 19.11
C LYS A 81 -2.27 -8.61 18.18
N VAL A 82 -1.80 -8.16 17.02
CA VAL A 82 -1.34 -9.01 15.93
C VAL A 82 0.11 -8.62 15.62
N GLY A 83 0.99 -9.61 15.45
CA GLY A 83 2.40 -9.40 15.17
C GLY A 83 3.06 -10.71 14.77
N VAL A 84 4.31 -10.62 14.31
CA VAL A 84 5.18 -11.76 13.98
C VAL A 84 5.95 -12.21 15.21
#